data_AF-A0A8T9BDV3-F1
#
_entry.id   AF-A0A8T9BDV3-F1
#
_cell.length_a   1.000
_cell.length_b   1.000
_cell.length_c   1.000
_cell.angle_alpha   90.00
_cell.angle_beta   90.00
_cell.angle_gamma   90.00
#
_symmetry.space_group_name_H-M   'P 1'
#
loop_
_entity.id
_entity.type
_entity.pdbx_description
1 polymer ?
#
loop_
_entity_poly.entity_id
_entity_poly.type
_entity_poly.pdbx_seq_one_letter_code
_entity_poly.pdbx_strand_id
1 'polypeptide(L)'
;MKNLHTETRWSKSFPTVVSSPFSARHQKNHIRAVKCDQCKKAFAFQKDLERHKNTVHHLTVKYFCTHGWCRDSIKPSLDDCILWGFRRKDHWQKHMRDEHSTNRGAVRAIQKDGIPMAVLKNEAWVAVLPRSVKADIQLPSSRTLDTEVATHEGSFVQLNKESKP
;
A
#
# COMPACT_ATOMS: atom_id res chain seq x y z
N MET A 1 47.43 -43.45 -13.80
CA MET A 1 47.57 -42.02 -14.15
C MET A 1 46.86 -41.23 -13.05
N LYS A 2 47.61 -40.53 -12.19
CA LYS A 2 47.05 -39.84 -11.01
C LYS A 2 46.98 -38.33 -11.29
N ASN A 3 45.85 -37.76 -10.88
CA ASN A 3 45.34 -36.40 -11.08
C ASN A 3 46.31 -35.25 -10.81
N LEU A 4 46.11 -34.12 -11.50
CA LEU A 4 46.48 -32.79 -11.01
C LEU A 4 45.25 -31.87 -11.08
N HIS A 5 44.58 -31.75 -9.94
CA HIS A 5 43.65 -30.65 -9.65
C HIS A 5 44.48 -29.40 -9.38
N THR A 6 44.23 -28.32 -10.13
CA THR A 6 44.84 -27.01 -9.87
C THR A 6 43.98 -26.24 -8.87
N GLU A 7 44.33 -26.30 -7.59
CA GLU A 7 43.72 -25.44 -6.57
C GLU A 7 44.23 -24.00 -6.73
N THR A 8 43.35 -23.11 -7.21
CA THR A 8 43.62 -21.67 -7.24
C THR A 8 43.35 -21.10 -5.85
N ARG A 9 44.41 -20.95 -5.06
CA ARG A 9 44.39 -20.39 -3.69
C ARG A 9 44.13 -18.88 -3.74
N TRP A 10 42.94 -18.44 -3.37
CA TRP A 10 42.63 -17.01 -3.22
C TRP A 10 43.27 -16.48 -1.94
N SER A 11 44.40 -15.78 -2.06
CA SER A 11 45.03 -15.01 -0.99
C SER A 11 44.28 -13.69 -0.76
N LYS A 12 43.28 -13.67 0.13
CA LYS A 12 42.66 -12.40 0.59
C LYS A 12 43.50 -11.82 1.71
N SER A 13 44.41 -10.93 1.38
CA SER A 13 45.00 -10.00 2.35
C SER A 13 43.89 -9.02 2.78
N PHE A 14 43.41 -9.14 4.02
CA PHE A 14 42.42 -8.22 4.58
C PHE A 14 43.15 -7.01 5.21
N PRO A 15 42.87 -5.76 4.78
CA PRO A 15 43.45 -4.59 5.42
C PRO A 15 42.93 -4.47 6.87
N THR A 16 43.87 -4.20 7.77
CA THR A 16 43.72 -4.08 9.21
C THR A 16 42.74 -2.95 9.55
N VAL A 17 41.64 -3.30 10.21
CA VAL A 17 40.68 -2.45 10.95
C VAL A 17 40.30 -1.14 10.24
N VAL A 18 39.46 -1.26 9.21
CA VAL A 18 38.54 -0.17 8.86
C VAL A 18 37.37 -0.26 9.83
N SER A 19 37.23 0.68 10.76
CA SER A 19 36.05 0.84 11.61
C SER A 19 34.84 1.10 10.72
N SER A 20 34.20 0.00 10.31
CA SER A 20 33.12 0.01 9.33
C SER A 20 31.87 0.64 9.96
N PRO A 21 31.25 1.66 9.35
CA PRO A 21 30.01 2.26 9.87
C PRO A 21 28.85 1.24 9.94
N PHE A 22 29.00 0.09 9.31
CA PHE A 22 28.08 -1.04 9.39
C PHE A 22 28.07 -1.71 10.77
N SER A 23 29.20 -1.73 11.51
CA SER A 23 29.29 -2.37 12.83
C SER A 23 28.53 -1.57 13.90
N ALA A 24 28.63 -0.25 13.89
CA ALA A 24 27.93 0.61 14.85
C ALA A 24 26.41 0.48 14.75
N ARG A 25 25.85 0.37 13.53
CA ARG A 25 24.41 0.13 13.33
C ARG A 25 23.99 -1.27 13.76
N HIS A 26 24.81 -2.27 13.49
CA HIS A 26 24.58 -3.64 13.96
C HIS A 26 24.59 -3.70 15.49
N GLN A 27 25.54 -3.04 16.14
CA GLN A 27 25.65 -3.00 17.60
C GLN A 27 24.43 -2.37 18.25
N LYS A 28 23.86 -1.31 17.65
CA LYS A 28 22.59 -0.72 18.12
C LYS A 28 21.41 -1.69 18.09
N ASN A 29 21.39 -2.69 17.21
CA ASN A 29 20.31 -3.69 17.20
C ASN A 29 20.32 -4.59 18.44
N HIS A 30 21.49 -4.77 19.07
CA HIS A 30 21.62 -5.48 20.34
C HIS A 30 21.08 -4.65 21.51
N ILE A 31 21.11 -3.32 21.40
CA ILE A 31 20.61 -2.40 22.42
C ILE A 31 19.16 -2.01 22.11
N ARG A 32 18.20 -2.73 22.69
CA ARG A 32 16.77 -2.45 22.53
C ARG A 32 16.26 -1.48 23.60
N ALA A 33 16.68 -0.24 23.51
CA ALA A 33 16.37 0.78 24.51
C ALA A 33 14.91 1.27 24.49
N VAL A 34 14.24 1.19 23.33
CA VAL A 34 12.91 1.79 23.12
C VAL A 34 11.83 0.74 23.37
N LYS A 35 10.95 0.95 24.35
CA LYS A 35 9.91 -0.02 24.72
C LYS A 35 8.51 0.47 24.33
N CYS A 36 7.66 -0.47 23.93
CA CYS A 36 6.22 -0.23 23.77
C CYS A 36 5.59 -0.07 25.15
N ASP A 37 4.78 0.97 25.32
CA ASP A 37 3.98 1.26 26.51
C ASP A 37 2.90 0.19 26.75
N GLN A 38 2.27 -0.29 25.67
CA GLN A 38 1.13 -1.22 25.76
C GLN A 38 1.54 -2.68 26.01
N CYS A 39 2.55 -3.19 25.29
CA CYS A 39 2.98 -4.60 25.41
C CYS A 39 4.41 -4.79 25.95
N LYS A 40 5.08 -3.71 26.36
CA LYS A 40 6.45 -3.72 26.94
C LYS A 40 7.54 -4.31 26.02
N LYS A 41 7.23 -4.60 24.76
CA LYS A 41 8.18 -5.11 23.77
C LYS A 41 9.24 -4.05 23.43
N ALA A 42 10.49 -4.46 23.39
CA ALA A 42 11.64 -3.56 23.19
C ALA A 42 12.16 -3.60 21.74
N PHE A 43 12.60 -2.43 21.26
CA PHE A 43 13.09 -2.17 19.91
C PHE A 43 14.38 -1.35 19.95
N ALA A 44 15.20 -1.49 18.91
CA ALA A 44 16.47 -0.76 18.78
C ALA A 44 16.27 0.70 18.35
N PHE A 45 15.21 1.01 17.61
CA PHE A 45 14.96 2.34 17.06
C PHE A 45 13.50 2.76 17.25
N GLN A 46 13.25 4.06 17.40
CA GLN A 46 11.89 4.62 17.51
C GLN A 46 11.02 4.26 16.31
N LYS A 47 11.56 4.33 15.08
CA LYS A 47 10.84 3.95 13.85
C LYS A 47 10.29 2.52 13.88
N ASP A 48 10.96 1.60 14.58
CA ASP A 48 10.54 0.21 14.69
C ASP A 48 9.43 0.06 15.73
N LEU A 49 9.47 0.88 16.81
CA LEU A 49 8.38 1.00 17.77
C LEU A 49 7.12 1.59 17.11
N GLU A 50 7.24 2.69 16.35
CA GLU A 50 6.09 3.28 15.64
C GLU A 50 5.45 2.28 14.67
N ARG A 51 6.28 1.58 13.88
CA ARG A 51 5.82 0.50 13.01
C ARG A 51 5.12 -0.59 13.82
N HIS A 52 5.66 -0.99 14.97
CA HIS A 52 5.05 -1.98 15.84
C HIS A 52 3.68 -1.52 16.36
N LYS A 53 3.58 -0.30 16.89
CA LYS A 53 2.32 0.30 17.38
C LYS A 53 1.26 0.29 16.29
N ASN A 54 1.61 0.72 15.07
CA ASN A 54 0.69 0.65 13.92
C ASN A 54 0.24 -0.79 13.63
N THR A 55 1.15 -1.76 13.58
CA THR A 55 0.77 -3.13 13.15
C THR A 55 0.01 -3.94 14.20
N VAL A 56 0.29 -3.73 15.49
CA VAL A 56 -0.18 -4.57 16.60
C VAL A 56 -1.31 -3.91 17.37
N HIS A 57 -1.26 -2.60 17.58
CA HIS A 57 -2.15 -1.91 18.51
C HIS A 57 -3.18 -1.04 17.81
N HIS A 58 -2.76 -0.19 16.87
CA HIS A 58 -3.60 0.90 16.37
C HIS A 58 -4.17 0.68 14.98
N LEU A 59 -3.50 -0.11 14.13
CA LEU A 59 -3.86 -0.33 12.74
C LEU A 59 -4.22 0.98 12.01
N THR A 60 -3.52 2.07 12.29
CA THR A 60 -3.89 3.39 11.77
C THR A 60 -3.57 3.57 10.30
N VAL A 61 -2.71 2.72 9.73
CA VAL A 61 -2.25 2.86 8.35
C VAL A 61 -2.29 1.52 7.62
N LYS A 62 -2.90 1.54 6.43
CA LYS A 62 -2.91 0.44 5.46
C LYS A 62 -2.39 0.88 4.11
N TYR A 63 -1.79 -0.05 3.39
CA TYR A 63 -1.26 0.10 2.03
C TYR A 63 -2.09 -0.75 1.07
N PHE A 64 -2.40 -0.24 -0.11
CA PHE A 64 -3.25 -0.92 -1.08
C PHE A 64 -2.52 -1.13 -2.41
N CYS A 65 -2.95 -2.15 -3.14
CA CYS A 65 -2.49 -2.37 -4.50
C CYS A 65 -2.99 -1.25 -5.43
N THR A 66 -2.18 -0.87 -6.41
CA THR A 66 -2.52 0.13 -7.43
C THR A 66 -3.42 -0.43 -8.53
N HIS A 67 -3.45 -1.75 -8.73
CA HIS A 67 -4.23 -2.39 -9.78
C HIS A 67 -5.69 -2.54 -9.34
N GLY A 68 -6.62 -1.85 -10.00
CA GLY A 68 -8.04 -1.84 -9.60
C GLY A 68 -8.76 -3.20 -9.65
N TRP A 69 -8.19 -4.19 -10.35
CA TRP A 69 -8.69 -5.56 -10.39
C TRP A 69 -8.10 -6.46 -9.30
N CYS A 70 -7.11 -5.97 -8.55
CA CYS A 70 -6.49 -6.75 -7.49
C CYS A 70 -7.42 -6.82 -6.26
N ARG A 71 -7.49 -8.00 -5.62
CA ARG A 71 -8.25 -8.18 -4.38
C ARG A 71 -7.80 -7.21 -3.27
N ASP A 72 -6.50 -6.89 -3.24
CA ASP A 72 -5.87 -6.00 -2.24
C ASP A 72 -5.86 -4.51 -2.68
N SER A 73 -6.59 -4.15 -3.73
CA SER A 73 -6.76 -2.76 -4.14
C SER A 73 -7.72 -2.01 -3.21
N ILE A 74 -7.66 -0.68 -3.24
CA ILE A 74 -8.67 0.16 -2.58
C ILE A 74 -9.99 0.04 -3.36
N LYS A 75 -11.07 -0.39 -2.70
CA LYS A 75 -12.41 -0.50 -3.30
C LYS A 75 -13.32 0.55 -2.69
N PRO A 76 -13.89 1.48 -3.47
CA PRO A 76 -14.74 2.52 -2.93
C PRO A 76 -16.17 2.06 -2.63
N SER A 77 -16.58 0.87 -3.11
CA SER A 77 -17.99 0.45 -3.17
C SER A 77 -18.43 -0.54 -2.09
N LEU A 78 -17.57 -0.86 -1.12
CA LEU A 78 -17.89 -1.81 -0.05
C LEU A 78 -17.31 -1.25 1.25
N ASP A 79 -18.15 -1.07 2.27
CA ASP A 79 -17.75 -0.57 3.60
C ASP A 79 -16.63 -1.42 4.28
N ASP A 80 -16.27 -2.54 3.66
CA ASP A 80 -15.18 -3.46 3.99
C ASP A 80 -13.76 -2.98 3.60
N CYS A 81 -13.54 -1.67 3.39
CA CYS A 81 -12.19 -1.08 3.29
C CYS A 81 -11.28 -1.47 4.48
N ILE A 82 -11.91 -1.83 5.60
CA ILE A 82 -11.29 -2.25 6.87
C ILE A 82 -10.78 -3.70 6.83
N LEU A 83 -11.20 -4.53 5.87
CA LEU A 83 -10.73 -5.92 5.75
C LEU A 83 -9.50 -6.05 4.84
N TRP A 84 -9.43 -5.26 3.76
CA TRP A 84 -8.42 -5.42 2.72
C TRP A 84 -7.16 -4.58 2.93
N GLY A 85 -6.12 -4.87 2.16
CA GLY A 85 -4.85 -4.13 2.16
C GLY A 85 -3.81 -4.66 3.15
N PHE A 86 -2.60 -4.12 3.03
CA PHE A 86 -1.42 -4.54 3.77
C PHE A 86 -1.18 -3.61 4.96
N ARG A 87 -0.91 -4.20 6.13
CA ARG A 87 -0.52 -3.43 7.33
C ARG A 87 0.88 -2.82 7.23
N ARG A 88 1.71 -3.32 6.31
CA ARG A 88 3.10 -2.89 6.15
C ARG A 88 3.49 -2.75 4.69
N LYS A 89 4.36 -1.77 4.43
CA LYS A 89 4.91 -1.47 3.11
C LYS A 89 5.68 -2.64 2.50
N ASP A 90 6.42 -3.41 3.30
CA ASP A 90 7.23 -4.53 2.78
C ASP A 90 6.37 -5.70 2.29
N HIS A 91 5.23 -5.96 2.93
CA HIS A 91 4.27 -6.96 2.46
C HIS A 91 3.62 -6.50 1.15
N TRP A 92 3.22 -5.23 1.06
CA TRP A 92 2.76 -4.63 -0.19
C TRP A 92 3.82 -4.75 -1.30
N GLN A 93 5.09 -4.42 -1.01
CA GLN A 93 6.17 -4.54 -1.99
C GLN A 93 6.37 -5.99 -2.47
N LYS A 94 6.23 -6.96 -1.57
CA LYS A 94 6.31 -8.38 -1.92
C LYS A 94 5.15 -8.76 -2.84
N HIS A 95 3.92 -8.43 -2.45
CA HIS A 95 2.73 -8.63 -3.27
C HIS A 95 2.87 -8.05 -4.68
N MET A 96 3.37 -6.82 -4.82
CA MET A 96 3.55 -6.21 -6.15
C MET A 96 4.53 -6.99 -7.02
N ARG A 97 5.56 -7.61 -6.43
CA ARG A 97 6.52 -8.43 -7.18
C ARG A 97 5.98 -9.81 -7.51
N ASP A 98 5.23 -10.41 -6.58
CA ASP A 98 4.81 -11.80 -6.68
C ASP A 98 3.53 -11.93 -7.52
N GLU A 99 2.52 -11.08 -7.27
CA GLU A 99 1.20 -11.15 -7.93
C GLU A 99 1.14 -10.34 -9.23
N HIS A 100 1.86 -9.23 -9.30
CA HIS A 100 1.82 -8.32 -10.45
C HIS A 100 3.10 -8.32 -11.25
N SER A 101 4.09 -9.16 -10.88
CA SER A 101 5.41 -9.20 -11.53
C SER A 101 6.02 -7.80 -11.71
N THR A 102 5.68 -6.87 -10.80
CA THR A 102 6.09 -5.48 -10.93
C THR A 102 7.59 -5.41 -10.67
N ASN A 103 8.33 -4.90 -11.65
CA ASN A 103 9.78 -4.79 -11.51
C ASN A 103 10.16 -3.84 -10.36
N ARG A 104 11.37 -4.02 -9.80
CA ARG A 104 11.85 -3.23 -8.66
C ARG A 104 11.87 -1.72 -8.94
N GLY A 105 12.13 -1.32 -10.19
CA GLY A 105 12.13 0.09 -10.61
C GLY A 105 10.73 0.70 -10.58
N ALA A 106 9.73 -0.01 -11.13
CA ALA A 106 8.34 0.39 -11.11
C ALA A 106 7.78 0.47 -9.68
N VAL A 107 8.11 -0.50 -8.81
CA VAL A 107 7.75 -0.40 -7.38
C VAL A 107 8.35 0.86 -6.74
N ARG A 108 9.58 1.24 -7.09
CA ARG A 108 10.20 2.48 -6.58
C ARG A 108 9.54 3.74 -7.15
N ALA A 109 9.11 3.72 -8.41
CA ALA A 109 8.37 4.82 -9.02
C ALA A 109 7.04 5.05 -8.27
N ILE A 110 6.27 3.98 -8.00
CA ILE A 110 5.03 4.05 -7.21
C ILE A 110 5.31 4.60 -5.81
N GLN A 111 6.42 4.22 -5.18
CA GLN A 111 6.78 4.77 -3.86
C GLN A 111 7.10 6.25 -3.90
N LYS A 112 7.68 6.74 -5.00
CA LYS A 112 8.02 8.15 -5.20
C LYS A 112 6.77 8.97 -5.48
N ASP A 113 5.84 8.43 -6.27
CA ASP A 113 4.56 9.07 -6.58
C ASP A 113 3.58 9.03 -5.41
N GLY A 114 3.76 8.08 -4.49
CA GLY A 114 2.92 7.88 -3.33
C GLY A 114 2.20 6.55 -3.42
N ILE A 115 2.35 5.71 -2.40
CA ILE A 115 1.64 4.43 -2.34
C ILE A 115 0.17 4.75 -2.01
N PRO A 116 -0.82 4.12 -2.66
CA PRO A 116 -2.21 4.20 -2.22
C PRO A 116 -2.32 3.69 -0.78
N MET A 117 -2.77 4.53 0.12
CA MET A 117 -2.86 4.23 1.54
C MET A 117 -4.21 4.68 2.10
N ALA A 118 -4.65 4.07 3.19
CA ALA A 118 -5.71 4.62 4.02
C ALA A 118 -5.15 4.89 5.41
N VAL A 119 -5.49 6.04 5.97
CA VAL A 119 -5.06 6.47 7.30
C VAL A 119 -6.29 6.75 8.15
N LEU A 120 -6.38 6.10 9.31
CA LEU A 120 -7.41 6.36 10.30
C LEU A 120 -7.10 7.70 10.99
N LYS A 121 -7.97 8.69 10.79
CA LYS A 121 -7.91 10.02 11.43
C LYS A 121 -9.29 10.35 11.98
N ASN A 122 -9.36 10.74 13.25
CA ASN A 122 -10.62 11.11 13.91
C ASN A 122 -11.72 10.06 13.70
N GLU A 123 -11.38 8.78 13.90
CA GLU A 123 -12.28 7.63 13.73
C GLU A 123 -12.79 7.40 12.29
N ALA A 124 -12.32 8.17 11.31
CA ALA A 124 -12.63 8.01 9.90
C ALA A 124 -11.41 7.56 9.08
N TRP A 125 -11.61 6.63 8.16
CA TRP A 125 -10.57 6.21 7.22
C TRP A 125 -10.45 7.19 6.05
N VAL A 126 -9.31 7.85 5.95
CA VAL A 126 -9.03 8.81 4.87
C VAL A 126 -8.09 8.16 3.86
N ALA A 127 -8.55 8.05 2.61
CA ALA A 127 -7.73 7.58 1.49
C ALA A 127 -6.68 8.65 1.12
N VAL A 128 -5.42 8.24 1.12
CA VAL A 128 -4.28 9.02 0.63
C VAL A 128 -3.85 8.39 -0.70
N LEU A 129 -4.30 9.02 -1.79
CA LEU A 129 -3.98 8.58 -3.15
C LEU A 129 -2.63 9.12 -3.65
N PRO A 130 -1.99 8.43 -4.62
CA PRO A 130 -0.76 8.89 -5.27
C PRO A 130 -0.91 10.29 -5.86
N ARG A 131 0.22 11.01 -5.96
CA ARG A 131 0.28 12.38 -6.48
C ARG A 131 -0.22 12.51 -7.92
N SER A 132 0.04 11.50 -8.75
CA SER A 132 -0.42 11.44 -10.15
C SER A 132 -1.94 11.46 -10.26
N VAL A 133 -2.65 10.76 -9.37
CA VAL A 133 -4.13 10.66 -9.39
C VAL A 133 -4.80 11.95 -8.88
N LYS A 134 -4.13 12.74 -8.04
CA LYS A 134 -4.68 14.01 -7.53
C LYS A 134 -4.75 15.11 -8.59
N ALA A 135 -3.97 15.03 -9.66
CA ALA A 135 -3.96 16.02 -10.73
C ALA A 135 -5.19 15.89 -11.66
N ASP A 136 -5.75 14.68 -11.79
CA ASP A 136 -6.88 14.41 -12.68
C ASP A 136 -8.25 14.62 -12.01
N ILE A 137 -8.28 14.85 -10.69
CA ILE A 137 -9.47 15.24 -9.94
C ILE A 137 -9.51 16.77 -9.80
N GLN A 138 -9.28 17.49 -10.90
CA GLN A 138 -9.88 18.81 -11.07
C GLN A 138 -11.31 18.54 -11.56
N LEU A 139 -12.23 18.42 -10.61
CA LEU A 139 -13.67 18.28 -10.84
C LEU A 139 -14.10 19.25 -11.97
N PRO A 140 -14.74 18.80 -13.05
CA PRO A 140 -15.34 19.75 -13.98
C PRO A 140 -16.36 20.57 -13.20
N SER A 141 -16.08 21.87 -13.10
CA SER A 141 -16.99 22.91 -12.61
C SER A 141 -18.38 22.66 -13.17
N SER A 142 -19.33 22.41 -12.26
CA SER A 142 -20.78 22.48 -12.43
C SER A 142 -21.26 22.95 -13.83
N ARG A 143 -21.65 22.01 -14.69
CA ARG A 143 -22.64 22.31 -15.73
C ARG A 143 -23.99 22.33 -15.04
N THR A 144 -24.55 23.52 -14.86
CA THR A 144 -25.97 23.73 -14.67
C THR A 144 -26.69 23.07 -15.84
N LEU A 145 -27.43 21.99 -15.57
CA LEU A 145 -28.45 21.51 -16.48
C LEU A 145 -29.67 22.37 -16.20
N ASP A 146 -29.78 23.46 -16.95
CA ASP A 146 -31.00 24.24 -17.00
C ASP A 146 -32.12 23.37 -17.55
N THR A 147 -33.21 23.43 -16.81
CA THR A 147 -34.49 22.77 -17.06
C THR A 147 -35.13 23.40 -18.29
N GLU A 148 -35.24 22.65 -19.37
CA GLU A 148 -36.20 22.97 -20.43
C GLU A 148 -37.34 21.94 -20.41
N VAL A 149 -38.45 22.41 -19.86
CA VAL A 149 -39.78 21.84 -19.95
C VAL A 149 -40.19 21.83 -21.42
N ALA A 150 -40.27 20.64 -22.03
CA ALA A 150 -41.01 20.44 -23.26
C ALA A 150 -42.26 19.61 -22.93
N THR A 151 -43.35 20.32 -22.70
CA THR A 151 -44.73 19.81 -22.76
C THR A 151 -44.98 19.25 -24.16
N HIS A 152 -45.27 17.96 -24.26
CA HIS A 152 -45.99 17.44 -25.41
C HIS A 152 -47.19 16.63 -24.92
N GLU A 153 -48.36 17.23 -25.09
CA GLU A 153 -49.65 16.56 -24.97
C GLU A 153 -49.81 15.55 -26.11
N GLY A 154 -50.52 14.45 -25.86
CA GLY A 154 -50.77 13.47 -26.92
C GLY A 154 -51.31 12.12 -26.49
N SER A 155 -52.54 12.12 -25.96
CA SER A 155 -53.60 11.14 -26.23
C SER A 155 -53.39 9.63 -25.96
N PHE A 156 -53.98 9.21 -24.83
CA PHE A 156 -54.98 8.14 -24.71
C PHE A 156 -55.18 7.15 -25.87
N VAL A 157 -54.83 5.87 -25.66
CA VAL A 157 -55.70 4.71 -25.98
C VAL A 157 -55.49 3.62 -24.94
N GLN A 158 -56.59 3.18 -24.36
CA GLN A 158 -56.72 2.17 -23.33
C GLN A 158 -57.24 0.87 -23.96
N LEU A 159 -56.50 -0.23 -23.88
CA LEU A 159 -56.99 -1.58 -24.24
C LEU A 159 -56.41 -2.65 -23.29
N ASN A 160 -57.15 -2.83 -22.18
CA ASN A 160 -57.70 -4.08 -21.65
C ASN A 160 -57.07 -5.45 -21.95
N LYS A 161 -57.00 -6.25 -20.86
CA LYS A 161 -57.27 -7.70 -20.74
C LYS A 161 -56.15 -8.62 -21.30
N GLU A 162 -55.77 -9.75 -20.70
CA GLU A 162 -56.51 -10.71 -19.88
C GLU A 162 -55.53 -11.64 -19.14
N SER A 163 -56.08 -12.31 -18.14
CA SER A 163 -55.46 -13.23 -17.18
C SER A 163 -55.20 -14.63 -17.74
N LYS A 164 -54.25 -15.34 -17.09
CA LYS A 164 -54.15 -16.81 -16.90
C LYS A 164 -53.65 -17.66 -18.07
N PRO A 165 -53.27 -18.95 -17.82
CA PRO A 165 -53.26 -19.70 -16.56
C PRO A 165 -51.89 -19.88 -15.89
#